data_AF-A0A9Q7E7G4-F1
#
_entry.id   AF-A0A9Q7E7G4-F1
#
_cell.length_a   1.000
_cell.length_b   1.000
_cell.length_c   1.000
_cell.angle_alpha   90.00
_cell.angle_beta   90.00
_cell.angle_gamma   90.00
#
_symmetry.space_group_name_H-M   'P 1'
#
loop_
_entity.id
_entity.type
_entity.pdbx_description
1 polymer ?
#
loop_
_entity_poly.entity_id
_entity_poly.type
_entity_poly.pdbx_seq_one_letter_code
_entity_poly.pdbx_strand_id
1 'polypeptide(L)'
;MHTLSTFPYDNLLTNIENVISKSNSTLTSIAMKDGLLGLSLFYYHYYLHTDNPKFLELTGKYLNKCFLYLKESQIEYFSTYDLLDLGRFTSYLNKEKVLNTDDTIDFLLDTDVYAIKLLDEQFTIKNLDSVLGVIGIGHYFLDTSQSINRDKTMNYIIDFISDSSIIDTDDSIYWTFPSAQLGQEVRVKRFGPTNGQAGVLNFLLKALQQGYQSKNCTELIEKSIANLLKSKGIYQGFRTFPYALFPEYEEPYQNIAYGDIGVGNFLYRYGVFSKQPKLKTIGLQTIERASEFRDTEYLFIKDAPLLHGASGLAAFFETYAKETNSKKINKAASYWRNQVLNFSTLTNHWAGFKTYYNGYDNRFQLSYAYGISGIGLFLMHSKQDIKHAYLSFLNFHIE
;
A
#
# COMPACT_ATOMS: atom_id res chain seq x y z
N MET A 1 14.95 25.16 -13.33
CA MET A 1 15.63 23.94 -13.80
C MET A 1 16.92 23.77 -13.00
N HIS A 2 16.86 23.08 -11.87
CA HIS A 2 18.07 22.57 -11.23
C HIS A 2 18.36 21.24 -11.90
N THR A 3 19.51 21.14 -12.55
CA THR A 3 20.08 19.90 -13.05
C THR A 3 20.19 18.92 -11.89
N LEU A 4 19.34 17.89 -11.90
CA LEU A 4 19.53 16.70 -11.08
C LEU A 4 20.94 16.20 -11.41
N SER A 5 21.84 16.22 -10.42
CA SER A 5 23.14 15.61 -10.58
C SER A 5 22.92 14.14 -10.95
N THR A 6 23.53 13.73 -12.06
CA THR A 6 23.53 12.36 -12.55
C THR A 6 24.34 11.48 -11.60
N PHE A 7 23.79 11.14 -10.44
CA PHE A 7 24.23 9.98 -9.66
C PHE A 7 23.72 8.72 -10.38
N PRO A 8 24.43 7.58 -10.36
CA PRO A 8 24.17 6.53 -11.32
C PRO A 8 23.06 5.60 -10.81
N TYR A 9 21.83 6.14 -10.77
CA TYR A 9 20.62 5.36 -10.56
C TYR A 9 20.57 4.12 -11.47
N ASP A 10 21.10 4.22 -12.71
CA ASP A 10 21.18 3.08 -13.63
C ASP A 10 22.15 2.00 -13.14
N ASN A 11 23.30 2.39 -12.58
CA ASN A 11 24.23 1.42 -12.00
C ASN A 11 23.62 0.77 -10.75
N LEU A 12 22.93 1.55 -9.90
CA LEU A 12 22.28 1.02 -8.72
C LEU A 12 21.13 0.06 -9.07
N LEU A 13 20.28 0.43 -10.02
CA LEU A 13 19.19 -0.40 -10.50
C LEU A 13 19.72 -1.69 -11.16
N THR A 14 20.76 -1.58 -11.99
CA THR A 14 21.44 -2.74 -12.58
C THR A 14 22.05 -3.64 -11.50
N ASN A 15 22.62 -3.07 -10.43
CA ASN A 15 23.14 -3.83 -9.31
C ASN A 15 22.02 -4.57 -8.55
N ILE A 16 20.89 -3.91 -8.30
CA ILE A 16 19.69 -4.53 -7.70
C ILE A 16 19.23 -5.72 -8.54
N GLU A 17 19.07 -5.55 -9.86
CA GLU A 17 18.66 -6.62 -10.77
C GLU A 17 19.65 -7.79 -10.76
N ASN A 18 20.95 -7.51 -10.79
CA ASN A 18 22.00 -8.53 -10.72
C ASN A 18 21.97 -9.32 -9.41
N VAL A 19 21.65 -8.68 -8.28
CA VAL A 19 21.51 -9.37 -6.99
C VAL A 19 20.25 -10.22 -6.98
N ILE A 20 19.12 -9.67 -7.42
CA ILE A 20 17.84 -10.39 -7.52
C ILE A 20 17.97 -11.62 -8.42
N SER A 21 18.58 -11.49 -9.59
CA SER A 21 18.74 -12.60 -10.54
C SER A 21 19.63 -13.74 -10.01
N LYS A 22 20.57 -13.44 -9.10
CA LYS A 22 21.42 -14.44 -8.44
C LYS A 22 20.77 -15.08 -7.22
N SER A 23 19.93 -14.34 -6.50
CA SER A 23 19.41 -14.73 -5.18
C SER A 23 17.91 -15.09 -5.17
N ASN A 24 17.21 -15.03 -6.31
CA ASN A 24 15.76 -15.25 -6.40
C ASN A 24 15.26 -16.60 -5.87
N SER A 25 16.11 -17.64 -5.81
CA SER A 25 15.76 -18.93 -5.22
C SER A 25 15.43 -18.86 -3.73
N THR A 26 15.80 -17.77 -3.07
CA THR A 26 15.44 -17.48 -1.67
C THR A 26 13.94 -17.23 -1.51
N LEU A 27 13.26 -16.72 -2.54
CA LEU A 27 11.81 -16.45 -2.49
C LEU A 27 11.05 -17.74 -2.83
N THR A 28 10.44 -18.33 -1.80
CA THR A 28 9.73 -19.62 -1.89
C THR A 28 8.21 -19.51 -1.71
N SER A 29 7.70 -18.35 -1.31
CA SER A 29 6.25 -18.09 -1.21
C SER A 29 5.72 -17.42 -2.48
N ILE A 30 4.43 -17.60 -2.77
CA ILE A 30 3.74 -16.87 -3.82
C ILE A 30 3.35 -15.43 -3.40
N ALA A 31 3.51 -15.06 -2.12
CA ALA A 31 3.07 -13.77 -1.57
C ALA A 31 3.51 -12.54 -2.39
N MET A 32 2.67 -11.52 -2.45
CA MET A 32 3.02 -10.24 -3.10
C MET A 32 4.08 -9.48 -2.31
N LYS A 33 3.94 -9.41 -0.98
CA LYS A 33 4.80 -8.59 -0.14
C LYS A 33 6.23 -9.10 -0.09
N ASP A 34 6.41 -10.39 0.09
CA ASP A 34 7.69 -11.05 0.37
C ASP A 34 7.95 -12.34 -0.41
N GLY A 35 7.25 -12.53 -1.53
CA GLY A 35 7.36 -13.70 -2.39
C GLY A 35 7.54 -13.41 -3.87
N LEU A 36 7.28 -14.44 -4.68
CA LEU A 36 7.51 -14.47 -6.12
C LEU A 36 6.62 -13.50 -6.91
N LEU A 37 5.42 -13.19 -6.42
CA LEU A 37 4.54 -12.21 -7.05
C LEU A 37 5.16 -10.81 -7.07
N GLY A 38 5.72 -10.36 -5.95
CA GLY A 38 6.42 -9.09 -5.88
C GLY A 38 7.63 -9.02 -6.81
N LEU A 39 8.29 -10.16 -7.04
CA LEU A 39 9.38 -10.28 -8.01
C LEU A 39 8.88 -10.21 -9.47
N SER A 40 7.75 -10.85 -9.77
CA SER A 40 7.10 -10.75 -11.09
C SER A 40 6.70 -9.30 -11.40
N LEU A 41 6.13 -8.60 -10.41
CA LEU A 41 5.81 -7.17 -10.48
C LEU A 41 7.06 -6.33 -10.76
N PHE A 42 8.16 -6.56 -10.02
CA PHE A 42 9.44 -5.87 -10.25
C PHE A 42 9.89 -6.00 -11.70
N TYR A 43 9.90 -7.21 -12.25
CA TYR A 43 10.34 -7.43 -13.64
C TYR A 43 9.36 -6.84 -14.68
N TYR A 44 8.07 -6.78 -14.37
CA TYR A 44 7.11 -6.13 -15.26
C TYR A 44 7.40 -4.63 -15.37
N HIS A 45 7.62 -3.97 -14.23
CA HIS A 45 8.01 -2.56 -14.23
C HIS A 45 9.41 -2.33 -14.82
N TYR A 46 10.32 -3.30 -14.72
CA TYR A 46 11.61 -3.24 -15.42
C TYR A 46 11.45 -3.32 -16.93
N TYR A 47 10.52 -4.14 -17.42
CA TYR A 47 10.11 -4.14 -18.82
C TYR A 47 9.57 -2.77 -19.21
N LEU A 48 8.61 -2.20 -18.48
CA LEU A 48 8.09 -0.85 -18.76
C LEU A 48 9.19 0.22 -18.75
N HIS A 49 10.20 0.08 -17.89
CA HIS A 49 11.30 1.01 -17.79
C HIS A 49 12.28 0.95 -18.98
N THR A 50 12.48 -0.23 -19.56
CA THR A 50 13.56 -0.49 -20.54
C THR A 50 13.12 -0.91 -21.92
N ASP A 51 11.84 -1.28 -22.08
CA ASP A 51 11.27 -1.94 -23.27
C ASP A 51 12.03 -3.21 -23.71
N ASN A 52 12.75 -3.85 -22.78
CA ASN A 52 13.50 -5.06 -23.08
C ASN A 52 12.64 -6.32 -22.81
N PRO A 53 12.29 -7.12 -23.85
CA PRO A 53 11.36 -8.24 -23.73
C PRO A 53 11.85 -9.34 -22.78
N LYS A 54 13.16 -9.44 -22.51
CA LYS A 54 13.71 -10.36 -21.50
C LYS A 54 13.02 -10.17 -20.14
N PHE A 55 12.71 -8.94 -19.75
CA PHE A 55 12.08 -8.69 -18.46
C PHE A 55 10.60 -9.09 -18.44
N LEU A 56 9.90 -8.97 -19.57
CA LEU A 56 8.55 -9.50 -19.72
C LEU A 56 8.53 -11.04 -19.66
N GLU A 57 9.52 -11.70 -20.25
CA GLU A 57 9.70 -13.15 -20.10
C GLU A 57 9.94 -13.54 -18.63
N LEU A 58 10.72 -12.74 -17.89
CA LEU A 58 10.93 -12.95 -16.45
C LEU A 58 9.65 -12.73 -15.64
N THR A 59 8.83 -11.73 -15.97
CA THR A 59 7.48 -11.56 -15.38
C THR A 59 6.67 -12.84 -15.52
N GLY A 60 6.56 -13.36 -16.76
CA GLY A 60 5.83 -14.60 -17.04
C GLY A 60 6.44 -15.82 -16.33
N LYS A 61 7.77 -15.93 -16.28
CA LYS A 61 8.47 -17.02 -15.57
C LYS A 61 8.11 -17.07 -14.09
N TYR A 62 8.15 -15.95 -13.38
CA TYR A 62 7.84 -15.94 -11.95
C TYR A 62 6.35 -16.08 -11.67
N LEU A 63 5.50 -15.52 -12.53
CA LEU A 63 4.05 -15.74 -12.45
C LEU A 63 3.69 -17.23 -12.63
N ASN A 64 4.28 -17.90 -13.63
CA ASN A 64 4.08 -19.33 -13.84
C ASN A 64 4.57 -20.17 -12.66
N LYS A 65 5.67 -19.79 -12.00
CA LYS A 65 6.10 -20.44 -10.76
C LYS A 65 5.05 -20.35 -9.66
N CYS A 66 4.39 -19.20 -9.50
CA CYS A 66 3.28 -19.07 -8.53
C CYS A 66 2.15 -20.06 -8.83
N PHE A 67 1.73 -20.19 -10.10
CA PHE A 67 0.70 -21.16 -10.48
C PHE A 67 1.12 -22.62 -10.29
N LEU A 68 2.41 -22.94 -10.51
CA LEU A 68 2.93 -24.29 -10.25
C LEU A 68 2.86 -24.63 -8.76
N TYR A 69 3.21 -23.69 -7.87
CA TYR A 69 3.11 -23.90 -6.42
C TYR A 69 1.66 -24.14 -5.95
N LEU A 70 0.69 -23.46 -6.56
CA LEU A 70 -0.73 -23.74 -6.30
C LEU A 70 -1.12 -25.17 -6.71
N LYS A 71 -0.68 -25.62 -7.90
CA LYS A 71 -1.05 -26.92 -8.46
C LYS A 71 -0.42 -28.09 -7.70
N GLU A 72 0.83 -27.97 -7.28
CA GLU A 72 1.56 -29.04 -6.58
C GLU A 72 1.04 -29.32 -5.16
N SER A 73 -0.01 -28.62 -4.73
CA SER A 73 -0.59 -28.76 -3.39
C SER A 73 0.46 -28.64 -2.29
N GLN A 74 1.45 -27.76 -2.49
CA GLN A 74 2.32 -27.24 -1.44
C GLN A 74 1.50 -26.27 -0.55
N ILE A 75 0.31 -26.74 -0.11
CA ILE A 75 -0.78 -26.02 0.57
C ILE A 75 -0.29 -25.45 1.92
N GLU A 76 0.77 -26.03 2.50
CA GLU A 76 1.39 -25.47 3.71
C GLU A 76 2.11 -24.12 3.49
N TYR A 77 2.29 -23.66 2.25
CA TYR A 77 3.16 -22.51 1.93
C TYR A 77 2.46 -21.26 1.40
N PHE A 78 1.12 -21.21 1.33
CA PHE A 78 0.41 -19.97 0.97
C PHE A 78 -0.89 -19.80 1.75
N SER A 79 -1.21 -18.55 2.08
CA SER A 79 -2.47 -18.16 2.69
C SER A 79 -3.51 -17.81 1.62
N THR A 80 -4.80 -17.81 1.99
CA THR A 80 -5.85 -17.30 1.09
C THR A 80 -5.55 -15.86 0.64
N TYR A 81 -4.94 -15.02 1.47
CA TYR A 81 -4.53 -13.66 1.09
C TYR A 81 -3.51 -13.65 -0.05
N ASP A 82 -2.59 -14.61 -0.09
CA ASP A 82 -1.61 -14.72 -1.17
C ASP A 82 -2.28 -15.10 -2.49
N LEU A 83 -3.33 -15.95 -2.43
CA LEU A 83 -4.17 -16.26 -3.60
C LEU A 83 -4.94 -15.02 -4.08
N LEU A 84 -5.49 -14.21 -3.17
CA LEU A 84 -6.14 -12.95 -3.53
C LEU A 84 -5.17 -11.99 -4.21
N ASP A 85 -3.95 -11.85 -3.69
CA ASP A 85 -2.93 -11.02 -4.32
C ASP A 85 -2.52 -11.52 -5.72
N LEU A 86 -2.49 -12.84 -5.94
CA LEU A 86 -2.31 -13.42 -7.28
C LEU A 86 -3.48 -13.04 -8.20
N GLY A 87 -4.72 -13.10 -7.73
CA GLY A 87 -5.90 -12.64 -8.47
C GLY A 87 -5.85 -11.14 -8.81
N ARG A 88 -5.40 -10.30 -7.87
CA ARG A 88 -5.19 -8.85 -8.14
C ARG A 88 -4.13 -8.63 -9.21
N PHE A 89 -3.01 -9.34 -9.13
CA PHE A 89 -1.91 -9.16 -10.07
C PHE A 89 -2.24 -9.71 -11.48
N THR A 90 -2.97 -10.82 -11.58
CA THR A 90 -3.47 -11.35 -12.86
C THR A 90 -4.47 -10.39 -13.50
N SER A 91 -5.42 -9.85 -12.72
CA SER A 91 -6.32 -8.77 -13.17
C SER A 91 -5.54 -7.54 -13.65
N TYR A 92 -4.49 -7.14 -12.93
CA TYR A 92 -3.62 -6.03 -13.33
C TYR A 92 -2.95 -6.30 -14.68
N LEU A 93 -2.30 -7.45 -14.85
CA LEU A 93 -1.66 -7.82 -16.11
C LEU A 93 -2.66 -8.00 -17.27
N ASN A 94 -3.90 -8.43 -16.98
CA ASN A 94 -4.96 -8.45 -18.00
C ASN A 94 -5.37 -7.04 -18.45
N LYS A 95 -5.51 -6.08 -17.52
CA LYS A 95 -5.77 -4.66 -17.88
C LYS A 95 -4.65 -4.07 -18.74
N GLU A 96 -3.42 -4.47 -18.46
CA GLU A 96 -2.24 -4.12 -19.24
C GLU A 96 -2.09 -4.93 -20.54
N LYS A 97 -3.06 -5.81 -20.86
CA LYS A 97 -3.10 -6.67 -22.07
C LYS A 97 -1.93 -7.65 -22.18
N VAL A 98 -1.30 -7.99 -21.04
CA VAL A 98 -0.26 -9.02 -20.95
C VAL A 98 -0.87 -10.43 -20.85
N LEU A 99 -2.01 -10.56 -20.17
CA LEU A 99 -2.73 -11.83 -20.02
C LEU A 99 -4.05 -11.84 -20.78
N ASN A 100 -4.47 -13.04 -21.22
CA ASN A 100 -5.76 -13.27 -21.87
C ASN A 100 -6.92 -13.07 -20.87
N THR A 101 -8.02 -12.48 -21.33
CA THR A 101 -9.19 -12.17 -20.51
C THR A 101 -9.95 -13.41 -20.05
N ASP A 102 -10.13 -14.40 -20.91
CA ASP A 102 -10.90 -15.62 -20.59
C ASP A 102 -10.16 -16.43 -19.52
N ASP A 103 -8.85 -16.67 -19.69
CA ASP A 103 -8.01 -17.34 -18.68
C ASP A 103 -8.01 -16.58 -17.33
N THR A 104 -8.03 -15.25 -17.39
CA THR A 104 -8.09 -14.42 -16.18
C THR A 104 -9.44 -14.55 -15.48
N ILE A 105 -10.55 -14.53 -16.23
CA ILE A 105 -11.90 -14.71 -15.67
C ILE A 105 -12.00 -16.07 -14.99
N ASP A 106 -11.58 -17.14 -15.66
CA ASP A 106 -11.64 -18.49 -15.12
C ASP A 106 -10.87 -18.62 -13.80
N PHE A 107 -9.64 -18.07 -13.75
CA PHE A 107 -8.86 -18.07 -12.52
C PHE A 107 -9.50 -17.25 -11.38
N LEU A 108 -10.12 -16.12 -11.71
CA LEU A 108 -10.80 -15.28 -10.72
C LEU A 108 -12.07 -15.95 -10.18
N LEU A 109 -12.80 -16.72 -10.99
CA LEU A 109 -13.96 -17.49 -10.53
C LEU A 109 -13.57 -18.47 -9.41
N ASP A 110 -12.48 -19.20 -9.60
CA ASP A 110 -11.97 -20.13 -8.58
C ASP A 110 -11.48 -19.37 -7.34
N THR A 111 -10.78 -18.25 -7.54
CA THR A 111 -10.27 -17.41 -6.45
C THR A 111 -11.38 -16.81 -5.61
N ASP A 112 -12.47 -16.36 -6.24
CA ASP A 112 -13.63 -15.76 -5.58
C ASP A 112 -14.26 -16.70 -4.54
N VAL A 113 -14.27 -18.02 -4.79
CA VAL A 113 -14.80 -19.00 -3.83
C VAL A 113 -14.05 -18.94 -2.51
N TYR A 114 -12.72 -18.87 -2.56
CA TYR A 114 -11.89 -18.75 -1.37
C TYR A 114 -11.98 -17.36 -0.75
N ALA A 115 -12.09 -16.30 -1.57
CA ALA A 115 -12.28 -14.94 -1.11
C ALA A 115 -13.56 -14.77 -0.28
N ILE A 116 -14.67 -15.33 -0.75
CA ILE A 116 -15.98 -15.26 -0.08
C ILE A 116 -15.95 -16.07 1.22
N LYS A 117 -15.37 -17.27 1.21
CA LYS A 117 -15.22 -18.06 2.44
C LYS A 117 -14.42 -17.31 3.51
N LEU A 118 -13.27 -16.74 3.11
CA LEU A 118 -12.45 -15.94 4.01
C LEU A 118 -13.21 -14.70 4.50
N LEU A 119 -14.01 -14.07 3.65
CA LEU A 119 -14.83 -12.92 4.01
C LEU A 119 -15.84 -13.27 5.12
N ASP A 120 -16.51 -14.41 5.02
CA ASP A 120 -17.44 -14.90 6.06
C ASP A 120 -16.74 -15.11 7.41
N GLU A 121 -15.51 -15.65 7.39
CA GLU A 121 -14.66 -15.78 8.58
C GLU A 121 -14.34 -14.39 9.18
N GLN A 122 -13.96 -13.41 8.35
CA GLN A 122 -13.64 -12.05 8.81
C GLN A 122 -14.88 -11.28 9.33
N PHE A 123 -16.06 -11.50 8.74
CA PHE A 123 -17.32 -10.98 9.24
C PHE A 123 -17.62 -11.51 10.65
N THR A 124 -17.40 -12.80 10.87
CA THR A 124 -17.66 -13.46 12.16
C THR A 124 -16.83 -12.85 13.29
N ILE A 125 -15.54 -12.58 13.05
CA ILE A 125 -14.64 -11.99 14.06
C ILE A 125 -14.61 -10.46 14.06
N LYS A 126 -15.47 -9.82 13.26
CA LYS A 126 -15.57 -8.36 13.10
C LYS A 126 -14.23 -7.67 12.79
N ASN A 127 -13.48 -8.24 11.86
CA ASN A 127 -12.17 -7.73 11.50
C ASN A 127 -12.23 -6.80 10.28
N LEU A 128 -12.16 -5.49 10.54
CA LEU A 128 -12.14 -4.43 9.52
C LEU A 128 -10.74 -4.08 9.00
N ASP A 129 -9.71 -4.86 9.32
CA ASP A 129 -8.33 -4.55 8.92
C ASP A 129 -8.17 -4.37 7.39
N SER A 130 -7.38 -3.37 6.97
CA SER A 130 -7.22 -3.02 5.54
C SER A 130 -6.25 -3.92 4.79
N VAL A 131 -5.63 -4.88 5.48
CA VAL A 131 -4.70 -5.85 4.91
C VAL A 131 -5.22 -7.26 5.11
N LEU A 132 -5.53 -7.63 6.35
CA LEU A 132 -5.89 -9.00 6.76
C LEU A 132 -7.33 -9.10 7.25
N GLY A 133 -8.20 -8.16 6.88
CA GLY A 133 -9.61 -8.15 7.26
C GLY A 133 -10.52 -7.97 6.07
N VAL A 134 -11.79 -7.69 6.36
CA VAL A 134 -12.87 -7.44 5.39
C VAL A 134 -12.45 -6.43 4.32
N ILE A 135 -11.73 -5.37 4.72
CA ILE A 135 -11.30 -4.32 3.80
C ILE A 135 -10.17 -4.80 2.88
N GLY A 136 -9.22 -5.58 3.41
CA GLY A 136 -8.18 -6.22 2.59
C GLY A 136 -8.78 -7.09 1.49
N ILE A 137 -9.80 -7.88 1.82
CA ILE A 137 -10.55 -8.71 0.86
C ILE A 137 -11.36 -7.83 -0.11
N GLY A 138 -11.94 -6.74 0.38
CA GLY A 138 -12.64 -5.78 -0.47
C GLY A 138 -11.72 -5.14 -1.52
N HIS A 139 -10.45 -4.87 -1.19
CA HIS A 139 -9.49 -4.37 -2.18
C HIS A 139 -9.26 -5.37 -3.32
N TYR A 140 -9.29 -6.68 -3.04
CA TYR A 140 -9.28 -7.70 -4.09
C TYR A 140 -10.45 -7.53 -5.06
N PHE A 141 -11.68 -7.44 -4.56
CA PHE A 141 -12.86 -7.25 -5.42
C PHE A 141 -12.85 -5.91 -6.18
N LEU A 142 -12.38 -4.83 -5.56
CA LEU A 142 -12.24 -3.54 -6.25
C LEU A 142 -11.18 -3.56 -7.37
N ASP A 143 -10.18 -4.44 -7.29
CA ASP A 143 -9.09 -4.53 -8.26
C ASP A 143 -9.37 -5.54 -9.38
N THR A 144 -10.27 -6.50 -9.13
CA THR A 144 -10.62 -7.58 -10.06
C THR A 144 -11.88 -7.25 -10.86
N SER A 145 -11.74 -6.34 -11.82
CA SER A 145 -12.90 -5.82 -12.56
C SER A 145 -13.67 -6.85 -13.40
N GLN A 146 -13.04 -7.99 -13.64
CA GLN A 146 -13.49 -9.12 -14.43
C GLN A 146 -14.22 -10.16 -13.57
N SER A 147 -14.14 -10.08 -12.23
CA SER A 147 -14.88 -10.98 -11.33
C SER A 147 -16.39 -10.74 -11.45
N ILE A 148 -17.15 -11.81 -11.66
CA ILE A 148 -18.62 -11.74 -11.72
C ILE A 148 -19.27 -11.66 -10.34
N ASN A 149 -18.57 -12.08 -9.28
CA ASN A 149 -19.10 -12.05 -7.90
C ASN A 149 -18.90 -10.69 -7.23
N ARG A 150 -18.04 -9.85 -7.82
CA ARG A 150 -17.62 -8.54 -7.31
C ARG A 150 -18.78 -7.68 -6.81
N ASP A 151 -19.79 -7.42 -7.65
CA ASP A 151 -20.79 -6.40 -7.34
C ASP A 151 -21.65 -6.78 -6.12
N LYS A 152 -22.05 -8.06 -6.02
CA LYS A 152 -22.80 -8.58 -4.88
C LYS A 152 -21.95 -8.56 -3.61
N THR A 153 -20.70 -9.01 -3.70
CA THR A 153 -19.78 -9.07 -2.55
C THR A 153 -19.43 -7.68 -2.03
N MET A 154 -19.22 -6.71 -2.93
CA MET A 154 -18.97 -5.32 -2.56
C MET A 154 -20.12 -4.71 -1.77
N ASN A 155 -21.37 -5.03 -2.10
CA ASN A 155 -22.51 -4.57 -1.31
C ASN A 155 -22.47 -5.11 0.12
N TYR A 156 -22.22 -6.41 0.31
CA TYR A 156 -22.10 -7.00 1.65
C TYR A 156 -20.97 -6.38 2.47
N ILE A 157 -19.83 -6.08 1.82
CA ILE A 157 -18.70 -5.43 2.48
C ILE A 157 -19.08 -4.02 2.96
N ILE A 158 -19.76 -3.23 2.13
CA ILE A 158 -20.16 -1.86 2.50
C ILE A 158 -21.22 -1.89 3.61
N ASP A 159 -22.19 -2.81 3.52
CA ASP A 159 -23.19 -3.01 4.57
C ASP A 159 -22.52 -3.39 5.90
N PHE A 160 -21.55 -4.31 5.85
CA PHE A 160 -20.77 -4.69 7.03
C PHE A 160 -19.97 -3.53 7.64
N ILE A 161 -19.36 -2.68 6.81
CA ILE A 161 -18.65 -1.46 7.27
C ILE A 161 -19.63 -0.52 7.97
N SER A 162 -20.83 -0.34 7.41
CA SER A 162 -21.90 0.45 8.01
C SER A 162 -22.32 -0.10 9.37
N ASP A 163 -22.65 -1.39 9.44
CA ASP A 163 -23.11 -2.08 10.65
C ASP A 163 -22.04 -2.15 11.75
N SER A 164 -20.77 -2.11 11.35
CA SER A 164 -19.64 -2.11 12.28
C SER A 164 -19.26 -0.72 12.78
N SER A 165 -19.90 0.34 12.29
CA SER A 165 -19.62 1.70 12.73
C SER A 165 -20.17 1.97 14.13
N ILE A 166 -19.47 2.83 14.87
CA ILE A 166 -19.89 3.30 16.20
C ILE A 166 -20.32 4.75 16.04
N ILE A 167 -21.57 5.03 16.42
CA ILE A 167 -22.15 6.36 16.42
C ILE A 167 -21.71 7.11 17.68
N ASP A 168 -21.17 8.30 17.50
CA ASP A 168 -20.81 9.26 18.55
C ASP A 168 -22.02 10.16 18.89
N THR A 169 -21.91 10.95 19.96
CA THR A 169 -22.99 11.79 20.51
C THR A 169 -23.59 12.83 19.56
N ASP A 170 -22.92 13.15 18.45
CA ASP A 170 -23.35 14.12 17.44
C ASP A 170 -23.64 13.50 16.06
N ASP A 171 -23.97 12.20 16.03
CA ASP A 171 -24.24 11.41 14.81
C ASP A 171 -23.02 11.23 13.87
N SER A 172 -21.83 11.68 14.28
CA SER A 172 -20.59 11.30 13.60
C SER A 172 -20.21 9.85 13.92
N ILE A 173 -19.48 9.18 13.03
CA ILE A 173 -19.16 7.75 13.19
C ILE A 173 -17.66 7.45 13.20
N TYR A 174 -17.27 6.33 13.80
CA TYR A 174 -15.91 5.82 13.73
C TYR A 174 -15.87 4.30 13.88
N TRP A 175 -14.72 3.70 13.59
CA TRP A 175 -14.46 2.27 13.81
C TRP A 175 -13.38 2.05 14.86
N THR A 176 -13.39 0.87 15.48
CA THR A 176 -12.33 0.42 16.40
C THR A 176 -11.66 -0.84 15.87
N PHE A 177 -10.37 -0.99 16.18
CA PHE A 177 -9.51 -2.05 15.66
C PHE A 177 -8.81 -2.77 16.81
N PRO A 178 -8.57 -4.09 16.71
CA PRO A 178 -7.79 -4.83 17.70
C PRO A 178 -6.43 -4.17 17.98
N SER A 179 -5.97 -4.26 19.22
CA SER A 179 -4.70 -3.68 19.65
C SER A 179 -3.75 -4.75 20.16
N ALA A 180 -2.80 -5.19 19.33
CA ALA A 180 -1.78 -6.15 19.76
C ALA A 180 -1.01 -5.69 21.02
N GLN A 181 -0.84 -4.37 21.21
CA GLN A 181 -0.16 -3.78 22.37
C GLN A 181 -0.96 -3.91 23.68
N LEU A 182 -2.29 -3.90 23.60
CA LEU A 182 -3.19 -3.98 24.77
C LEU A 182 -3.87 -5.35 24.90
N GLY A 183 -3.56 -6.29 24.00
CA GLY A 183 -4.27 -7.55 23.81
C GLY A 183 -5.31 -7.46 22.69
N GLN A 184 -5.43 -8.54 21.90
CA GLN A 184 -6.30 -8.61 20.71
C GLN A 184 -7.79 -8.32 21.01
N GLU A 185 -8.23 -8.58 22.25
CA GLU A 185 -9.60 -8.28 22.70
C GLU A 185 -9.87 -6.78 22.89
N VAL A 186 -8.82 -5.98 23.13
CA VAL A 186 -8.95 -4.54 23.31
C VAL A 186 -9.01 -3.86 21.96
N ARG A 187 -10.14 -3.22 21.67
CA ARG A 187 -10.35 -2.47 20.43
C ARG A 187 -10.15 -0.98 20.65
N VAL A 188 -9.39 -0.34 19.77
CA VAL A 188 -9.00 1.06 19.90
C VAL A 188 -9.29 1.84 18.61
N LYS A 189 -9.63 3.13 18.75
CA LYS A 189 -9.78 4.03 17.62
C LYS A 189 -8.39 4.43 17.12
N ARG A 190 -8.01 3.92 15.95
CA ARG A 190 -6.77 4.22 15.23
C ARG A 190 -7.04 5.05 13.99
N PHE A 191 -6.08 5.84 13.53
CA PHE A 191 -6.27 6.78 12.43
C PHE A 191 -5.51 6.43 11.15
N GLY A 192 -4.48 5.58 11.23
CA GLY A 192 -3.59 5.26 10.11
C GLY A 192 -4.24 4.47 8.96
N PRO A 193 -3.50 4.28 7.84
CA PRO A 193 -4.00 3.64 6.62
C PRO A 193 -4.13 2.11 6.70
N THR A 194 -3.30 1.41 7.47
CA THR A 194 -3.37 -0.07 7.54
C THR A 194 -4.49 -0.52 8.48
N ASN A 195 -4.44 -0.06 9.74
CA ASN A 195 -5.34 -0.48 10.81
C ASN A 195 -5.96 0.77 11.44
N GLY A 196 -6.82 1.49 10.71
CA GLY A 196 -7.36 2.75 11.20
C GLY A 196 -8.40 3.38 10.28
N GLN A 197 -8.93 4.53 10.70
CA GLN A 197 -9.99 5.24 9.97
C GLN A 197 -9.58 5.50 8.52
N ALA A 198 -8.33 5.91 8.26
CA ALA A 198 -7.89 6.20 6.90
C ALA A 198 -7.96 4.98 5.99
N GLY A 199 -7.72 3.77 6.49
CA GLY A 199 -7.86 2.54 5.70
C GLY A 199 -9.30 2.33 5.22
N VAL A 200 -10.26 2.42 6.15
CA VAL A 200 -11.70 2.36 5.85
C VAL A 200 -12.12 3.42 4.85
N LEU A 201 -11.68 4.65 5.07
CA LEU A 201 -12.05 5.80 4.27
C LEU A 201 -11.45 5.75 2.85
N ASN A 202 -10.19 5.31 2.71
CA ASN A 202 -9.58 5.11 1.38
C ASN A 202 -10.29 3.98 0.61
N PHE A 203 -10.70 2.89 1.28
CA PHE A 203 -11.49 1.84 0.67
C PHE A 203 -12.86 2.33 0.20
N LEU A 204 -13.62 3.00 1.08
CA LEU A 204 -14.94 3.56 0.74
C LEU A 204 -14.85 4.59 -0.39
N LEU A 205 -13.80 5.42 -0.43
CA LEU A 205 -13.56 6.34 -1.53
C LEU A 205 -13.38 5.60 -2.86
N LYS A 206 -12.57 4.55 -2.87
CA LYS A 206 -12.35 3.74 -4.07
C LYS A 206 -13.62 3.03 -4.52
N ALA A 207 -14.40 2.49 -3.58
CA ALA A 207 -15.70 1.89 -3.87
C ALA A 207 -16.68 2.93 -4.47
N LEU A 208 -16.74 4.13 -3.87
CA LEU A 208 -17.55 5.25 -4.35
C LEU A 208 -17.15 5.70 -5.77
N GLN A 209 -15.85 5.80 -6.05
CA GLN A 209 -15.31 6.14 -7.37
C GLN A 209 -15.68 5.11 -8.45
N GLN A 210 -15.84 3.84 -8.06
CA GLN A 210 -16.31 2.77 -8.95
C GLN A 210 -17.85 2.64 -8.99
N GLY A 211 -18.59 3.51 -8.29
CA GLY A 211 -20.05 3.57 -8.33
C GLY A 211 -20.77 2.66 -7.34
N TYR A 212 -20.08 2.02 -6.39
CA TYR A 212 -20.73 1.16 -5.40
C TYR A 212 -21.45 1.96 -4.31
N GLN A 213 -22.72 1.58 -4.08
CA GLN A 213 -23.62 2.15 -3.07
C GLN A 213 -23.40 3.65 -2.81
N SER A 214 -23.40 4.47 -3.86
CA SER A 214 -22.85 5.83 -3.77
C SER A 214 -23.42 6.66 -2.61
N LYS A 215 -24.74 6.55 -2.36
CA LYS A 215 -25.39 7.22 -1.22
C LYS A 215 -24.84 6.76 0.13
N ASN A 216 -24.76 5.44 0.36
CA ASN A 216 -24.30 4.87 1.63
C ASN A 216 -22.80 5.18 1.84
N CYS A 217 -21.97 4.99 0.82
CA CYS A 217 -20.55 5.32 0.88
C CYS A 217 -20.32 6.80 1.21
N THR A 218 -21.04 7.71 0.55
CA THR A 218 -20.96 9.15 0.85
C THR A 218 -21.39 9.46 2.29
N GLU A 219 -22.50 8.91 2.77
CA GLU A 219 -22.95 9.14 4.14
C GLU A 219 -21.93 8.63 5.18
N LEU A 220 -21.43 7.40 5.01
CA LEU A 220 -20.40 6.83 5.90
C LEU A 220 -19.13 7.68 5.92
N ILE A 221 -18.66 8.08 4.73
CA ILE A 221 -17.48 8.94 4.58
C ILE A 221 -17.70 10.27 5.31
N GLU A 222 -18.82 10.96 5.09
CA GLU A 222 -19.05 12.29 5.63
C GLU A 222 -19.22 12.28 7.15
N LYS A 223 -19.98 11.32 7.69
CA LYS A 223 -20.11 11.12 9.14
C LYS A 223 -18.78 10.76 9.79
N SER A 224 -17.95 9.97 9.12
CA SER A 224 -16.64 9.61 9.65
C SER A 224 -15.63 10.76 9.56
N ILE A 225 -15.66 11.57 8.50
CA ILE A 225 -14.88 12.81 8.40
C ILE A 225 -15.24 13.77 9.54
N ALA A 226 -16.53 13.93 9.85
CA ALA A 226 -16.96 14.76 10.97
C ALA A 226 -16.30 14.30 12.28
N ASN A 227 -16.27 12.99 12.54
CA ASN A 227 -15.62 12.42 13.71
C ASN A 227 -14.09 12.57 13.70
N LEU A 228 -13.47 12.29 12.56
CA LEU A 228 -12.03 12.40 12.33
C LEU A 228 -11.52 13.81 12.63
N LEU A 229 -12.22 14.84 12.15
CA LEU A 229 -11.83 16.24 12.30
C LEU A 229 -11.88 16.73 13.76
N LYS A 230 -12.64 16.08 14.65
CA LYS A 230 -12.60 16.38 16.09
C LYS A 230 -11.26 16.02 16.73
N SER A 231 -10.56 15.04 16.18
CA SER A 231 -9.25 14.58 16.65
C SER A 231 -8.09 15.33 15.99
N LYS A 232 -8.38 16.38 15.22
CA LYS A 232 -7.36 17.25 14.63
C LYS A 232 -6.65 18.06 15.72
N GLY A 233 -5.33 18.06 15.73
CA GLY A 233 -4.50 18.79 16.67
C GLY A 233 -3.09 19.05 16.13
N ILE A 234 -2.14 19.25 17.05
CA ILE A 234 -0.71 19.29 16.76
C ILE A 234 -0.07 18.21 17.62
N TYR A 235 0.45 17.16 16.99
CA TYR A 235 1.08 16.04 17.67
C TYR A 235 2.53 15.96 17.20
N GLN A 236 3.47 16.10 18.15
CA GLN A 236 4.91 15.98 17.90
C GLN A 236 5.45 16.93 16.79
N GLY A 237 4.77 18.07 16.58
CA GLY A 237 5.16 19.12 15.63
C GLY A 237 4.84 18.86 14.16
N PHE A 238 4.95 17.62 13.69
CA PHE A 238 4.76 17.25 12.27
C PHE A 238 3.50 16.42 11.99
N ARG A 239 2.67 16.09 12.99
CA ARG A 239 1.40 15.39 12.80
C ARG A 239 0.20 16.24 13.20
N THR A 240 -0.92 15.92 12.56
CA THR A 240 -2.22 16.57 12.61
C THR A 240 -3.23 15.66 13.29
N PHE A 241 -3.10 14.35 13.15
CA PHE A 241 -3.94 13.36 13.81
C PHE A 241 -3.11 12.46 14.73
N PRO A 242 -3.67 11.99 15.85
CA PRO A 242 -2.98 11.06 16.72
C PRO A 242 -2.88 9.67 16.07
N TYR A 243 -1.95 8.85 16.54
CA TYR A 243 -1.85 7.45 16.09
C TYR A 243 -3.13 6.65 16.46
N ALA A 244 -3.52 6.77 17.73
CA ALA A 244 -4.73 6.22 18.32
C ALA A 244 -5.22 7.13 19.45
N LEU A 245 -6.48 7.00 19.88
CA LEU A 245 -6.99 7.67 21.09
C LEU A 245 -6.52 7.00 22.39
N PHE A 246 -5.22 6.69 22.49
CA PHE A 246 -4.51 6.24 23.68
C PHE A 246 -3.11 6.87 23.70
N PRO A 247 -2.89 7.96 24.46
CA PRO A 247 -1.66 8.76 24.40
C PRO A 247 -0.39 8.00 24.79
N GLU A 248 -0.51 6.94 25.58
CA GLU A 248 0.59 6.16 26.14
C GLU A 248 1.36 5.33 25.08
N TYR A 249 0.80 5.20 23.86
CA TYR A 249 1.33 4.37 22.78
C TYR A 249 1.42 5.14 21.46
N GLU A 250 1.99 6.35 21.49
CA GLU A 250 2.25 7.10 20.27
C GLU A 250 3.54 6.63 19.57
N GLU A 251 3.39 6.12 18.34
CA GLU A 251 4.52 5.91 17.43
C GLU A 251 4.88 7.23 16.73
N PRO A 252 6.06 7.82 16.97
CA PRO A 252 6.37 9.17 16.52
C PRO A 252 6.93 9.23 15.08
N TYR A 253 6.32 8.48 14.16
CA TYR A 253 6.75 8.44 12.78
C TYR A 253 5.59 8.18 11.83
N GLN A 254 5.90 8.20 10.53
CA GLN A 254 4.96 7.91 9.46
C GLN A 254 5.68 7.22 8.31
N ASN A 255 4.94 6.36 7.62
CA ASN A 255 5.34 5.63 6.44
C ASN A 255 4.06 5.13 5.74
N ILE A 256 4.19 4.31 4.69
CA ILE A 256 3.02 3.82 3.94
C ILE A 256 2.02 3.09 4.84
N ALA A 257 2.48 2.44 5.91
CA ALA A 257 1.61 1.74 6.84
C ALA A 257 0.98 2.63 7.93
N TYR A 258 1.59 3.76 8.29
CA TYR A 258 1.24 4.54 9.48
C TYR A 258 1.30 6.06 9.28
N GLY A 259 0.45 6.77 10.03
CA GLY A 259 0.54 8.21 10.22
C GLY A 259 -0.28 9.05 9.23
N ASP A 260 0.00 10.35 9.27
CA ASP A 260 -0.79 11.40 8.63
C ASP A 260 -0.81 11.32 7.12
N ILE A 261 0.18 10.71 6.47
CA ILE A 261 0.20 10.61 5.01
C ILE A 261 -1.03 9.88 4.47
N GLY A 262 -1.50 8.85 5.16
CA GLY A 262 -2.72 8.12 4.78
C GLY A 262 -4.01 8.92 5.00
N VAL A 263 -4.08 9.66 6.11
CA VAL A 263 -5.22 10.51 6.46
C VAL A 263 -5.31 11.72 5.51
N GLY A 264 -4.18 12.39 5.30
CA GLY A 264 -4.04 13.51 4.39
C GLY A 264 -4.33 13.13 2.94
N ASN A 265 -3.84 11.96 2.50
CA ASN A 265 -4.17 11.40 1.19
C ASN A 265 -5.68 11.27 1.01
N PHE A 266 -6.36 10.60 1.94
CA PHE A 266 -7.81 10.42 1.87
C PHE A 266 -8.55 11.76 1.82
N LEU A 267 -8.29 12.68 2.75
CA LEU A 267 -8.97 13.98 2.81
C LEU A 267 -8.75 14.81 1.54
N TYR A 268 -7.53 14.78 1.00
CA TYR A 268 -7.21 15.45 -0.25
C TYR A 268 -7.97 14.85 -1.43
N ARG A 269 -7.88 13.52 -1.62
CA ARG A 269 -8.48 12.80 -2.74
C ARG A 269 -10.00 12.88 -2.69
N TYR A 270 -10.62 12.67 -1.52
CA TYR A 270 -12.06 12.85 -1.34
C TYR A 270 -12.48 14.29 -1.63
N GLY A 271 -11.77 15.29 -1.08
CA GLY A 271 -12.09 16.69 -1.34
C GLY A 271 -11.99 17.09 -2.82
N VAL A 272 -11.06 16.49 -3.57
CA VAL A 272 -10.99 16.64 -5.03
C VAL A 272 -12.18 15.97 -5.71
N PHE A 273 -12.44 14.70 -5.38
CA PHE A 273 -13.51 13.88 -5.97
C PHE A 273 -14.90 14.47 -5.72
N SER A 274 -15.22 14.82 -4.48
CA SER A 274 -16.51 15.36 -4.05
C SER A 274 -16.64 16.87 -4.27
N LYS A 275 -15.63 17.52 -4.88
CA LYS A 275 -15.57 18.97 -5.12
C LYS A 275 -15.81 19.79 -3.84
N GLN A 276 -15.19 19.37 -2.74
CA GLN A 276 -15.24 20.06 -1.43
C GLN A 276 -13.89 20.76 -1.16
N PRO A 277 -13.73 22.06 -1.51
CA PRO A 277 -12.43 22.75 -1.42
C PRO A 277 -11.87 22.82 0.00
N LYS A 278 -12.74 22.87 1.01
CA LYS A 278 -12.33 22.86 2.42
C LYS A 278 -11.62 21.55 2.79
N LEU A 279 -12.18 20.41 2.39
CA LEU A 279 -11.56 19.10 2.66
C LEU A 279 -10.26 18.92 1.87
N LYS A 280 -10.26 19.31 0.59
CA LYS A 280 -9.03 19.33 -0.22
C LYS A 280 -7.92 20.13 0.46
N THR A 281 -8.26 21.31 0.99
CA THR A 281 -7.33 22.19 1.69
C THR A 281 -6.81 21.56 2.99
N ILE A 282 -7.71 20.97 3.79
CA ILE A 282 -7.31 20.27 5.03
C ILE A 282 -6.38 19.11 4.71
N GLY A 283 -6.73 18.27 3.73
CA GLY A 283 -5.88 17.15 3.30
C GLY A 283 -4.50 17.62 2.86
N LEU A 284 -4.42 18.67 2.03
CA LEU A 284 -3.14 19.24 1.61
C LEU A 284 -2.33 19.76 2.81
N GLN A 285 -2.96 20.48 3.74
CA GLN A 285 -2.29 20.98 4.95
C GLN A 285 -1.77 19.85 5.84
N THR A 286 -2.51 18.74 5.96
CA THR A 286 -2.07 17.54 6.66
C THR A 286 -0.83 16.93 5.99
N ILE A 287 -0.84 16.82 4.66
CA ILE A 287 0.32 16.34 3.88
C ILE A 287 1.52 17.27 4.01
N GLU A 288 1.31 18.59 3.96
CA GLU A 288 2.37 19.58 4.13
C GLU A 288 3.00 19.52 5.53
N ARG A 289 2.19 19.33 6.57
CA ARG A 289 2.68 19.12 7.94
C ARG A 289 3.44 17.81 8.07
N ALA A 290 2.89 16.72 7.53
CA ALA A 290 3.60 15.45 7.44
C ALA A 290 4.95 15.59 6.70
N SER A 291 5.02 16.45 5.68
CA SER A 291 6.26 16.70 4.92
C SER A 291 7.36 17.38 5.74
N GLU A 292 7.11 17.80 6.97
CA GLU A 292 8.12 18.34 7.89
C GLU A 292 8.89 17.25 8.64
N PHE A 293 8.39 16.00 8.67
CA PHE A 293 9.06 14.88 9.31
C PHE A 293 10.42 14.59 8.66
N ARG A 294 11.47 14.64 9.47
CA ARG A 294 12.85 14.26 9.12
C ARG A 294 13.34 13.31 10.20
N ASP A 295 14.07 12.29 9.80
CA ASP A 295 14.68 11.34 10.73
C ASP A 295 16.18 11.33 10.54
N THR A 296 16.82 12.43 10.93
CA THR A 296 18.27 12.64 10.73
C THR A 296 19.13 11.73 11.59
N GLU A 297 18.57 11.20 12.67
CA GLU A 297 19.23 10.28 13.60
C GLU A 297 18.89 8.81 13.33
N TYR A 298 18.08 8.52 12.30
CA TYR A 298 17.65 7.16 11.92
C TYR A 298 17.00 6.39 13.07
N LEU A 299 16.19 7.08 13.88
CA LEU A 299 15.52 6.48 15.04
C LEU A 299 14.31 5.63 14.63
N PHE A 300 13.67 5.97 13.50
CA PHE A 300 12.40 5.41 13.06
C PHE A 300 12.46 4.81 11.66
N ILE A 301 12.96 5.55 10.67
CA ILE A 301 13.16 5.11 9.30
C ILE A 301 14.60 4.65 9.16
N LYS A 302 14.81 3.34 9.29
CA LYS A 302 16.15 2.73 9.40
C LYS A 302 16.67 2.10 8.11
N ASP A 303 15.81 2.04 7.10
CA ASP A 303 16.08 1.37 5.83
C ASP A 303 15.30 2.01 4.67
N ALA A 304 15.56 1.51 3.47
CA ALA A 304 15.00 2.05 2.23
C ALA A 304 13.69 1.43 1.68
N PRO A 305 13.07 0.35 2.20
CA PRO A 305 11.98 -0.32 1.49
C PRO A 305 10.67 0.49 1.41
N LEU A 306 9.67 -0.07 0.73
CA LEU A 306 8.41 0.62 0.44
C LEU A 306 7.49 0.76 1.67
N LEU A 307 7.21 -0.32 2.39
CA LEU A 307 6.12 -0.32 3.38
C LEU A 307 6.46 0.54 4.62
N HIS A 308 7.68 0.43 5.12
CA HIS A 308 8.11 1.11 6.34
C HIS A 308 9.34 2.02 6.16
N GLY A 309 9.91 2.06 4.95
CA GLY A 309 11.19 2.71 4.69
C GLY A 309 11.11 3.98 3.85
N ALA A 310 12.29 4.49 3.50
CA ALA A 310 12.43 5.77 2.80
C ALA A 310 11.84 5.78 1.38
N SER A 311 11.84 4.66 0.65
CA SER A 311 11.31 4.64 -0.74
C SER A 311 9.80 4.88 -0.79
N GLY A 312 9.04 4.36 0.18
CA GLY A 312 7.60 4.63 0.25
C GLY A 312 7.30 6.09 0.53
N LEU A 313 8.02 6.70 1.49
CA LEU A 313 7.89 8.13 1.79
C LEU A 313 8.30 8.99 0.58
N ALA A 314 9.39 8.64 -0.09
CA ALA A 314 9.84 9.33 -1.29
C ALA A 314 8.76 9.25 -2.39
N ALA A 315 8.27 8.05 -2.72
CA ALA A 315 7.21 7.86 -3.71
C ALA A 315 5.95 8.68 -3.40
N PHE A 316 5.52 8.71 -2.14
CA PHE A 316 4.38 9.50 -1.70
C PHE A 316 4.60 11.01 -1.93
N PHE A 317 5.69 11.56 -1.39
CA PHE A 317 5.93 12.99 -1.50
C PHE A 317 6.30 13.42 -2.93
N GLU A 318 6.91 12.56 -3.74
CA GLU A 318 7.13 12.84 -5.17
C GLU A 318 5.82 13.00 -5.93
N THR A 319 4.85 12.12 -5.66
CA THR A 319 3.53 12.18 -6.28
C THR A 319 2.86 13.52 -5.94
N TYR A 320 2.83 13.90 -4.66
CA TYR A 320 2.26 15.18 -4.25
C TYR A 320 3.09 16.40 -4.66
N ALA A 321 4.41 16.26 -4.82
CA ALA A 321 5.26 17.33 -5.34
C ALA A 321 4.97 17.65 -6.82
N LYS A 322 4.52 16.66 -7.60
CA LYS A 322 4.10 16.83 -9.00
C LYS A 322 2.68 17.42 -9.08
N GLU A 323 1.78 16.97 -8.23
CA GLU A 323 0.38 17.45 -8.21
C GLU A 323 0.21 18.81 -7.54
N THR A 324 1.18 19.23 -6.72
CA THR A 324 1.09 20.46 -5.93
C THR A 324 2.34 21.31 -6.11
N ASN A 325 2.18 22.63 -6.12
CA ASN A 325 3.30 23.55 -6.17
C ASN A 325 3.94 23.80 -4.78
N SER A 326 3.78 22.87 -3.83
CA SER A 326 4.26 23.06 -2.46
C SER A 326 5.78 22.87 -2.36
N LYS A 327 6.47 23.94 -1.97
CA LYS A 327 7.93 23.90 -1.72
C LYS A 327 8.29 22.96 -0.54
N LYS A 328 7.40 22.81 0.45
CA LYS A 328 7.62 21.93 1.60
C LYS A 328 7.62 20.46 1.17
N ILE A 329 6.62 20.07 0.39
CA ILE A 329 6.48 18.71 -0.16
C ILE A 329 7.66 18.38 -1.09
N ASN A 330 8.05 19.30 -1.96
CA ASN A 330 9.23 19.14 -2.83
C ASN A 330 10.54 18.89 -2.05
N LYS A 331 10.73 19.59 -0.91
CA LYS A 331 11.88 19.35 -0.02
C LYS A 331 11.80 17.98 0.65
N ALA A 332 10.61 17.53 1.04
CA ALA A 332 10.42 16.20 1.64
C ALA A 332 10.70 15.09 0.64
N ALA A 333 10.16 15.19 -0.58
CA ALA A 333 10.44 14.26 -1.68
C ALA A 333 11.95 14.15 -1.93
N SER A 334 12.64 15.28 -2.04
CA SER A 334 14.10 15.30 -2.25
C SER A 334 14.87 14.72 -1.07
N TYR A 335 14.46 15.02 0.16
CA TYR A 335 15.09 14.47 1.36
C TYR A 335 14.98 12.94 1.40
N TRP A 336 13.77 12.38 1.26
CA TRP A 336 13.56 10.94 1.36
C TRP A 336 14.21 10.18 0.19
N ARG A 337 14.20 10.75 -1.02
CA ARG A 337 14.97 10.22 -2.15
C ARG A 337 16.46 10.14 -1.82
N ASN A 338 17.04 11.19 -1.24
CA ASN A 338 18.44 11.16 -0.82
C ASN A 338 18.69 10.13 0.29
N GLN A 339 17.74 9.92 1.21
CA GLN A 339 17.86 8.85 2.22
C GLN A 339 17.91 7.46 1.58
N VAL A 340 17.12 7.20 0.54
CA VAL A 340 17.22 5.93 -0.22
C VAL A 340 18.64 5.72 -0.73
N LEU A 341 19.29 6.74 -1.29
CA LEU A 341 20.68 6.65 -1.75
C LEU A 341 21.68 6.48 -0.60
N ASN A 342 21.47 7.16 0.53
CA ASN A 342 22.35 7.02 1.69
C ASN A 342 22.31 5.59 2.26
N PHE A 343 21.16 4.94 2.21
CA PHE A 343 21.01 3.54 2.63
C PHE A 343 21.63 2.52 1.67
N SER A 344 22.08 2.94 0.48
CA SER A 344 22.72 2.06 -0.51
C SER A 344 24.26 2.00 -0.40
N THR A 345 24.82 2.45 0.72
CA THR A 345 26.28 2.67 0.87
C THR A 345 27.01 1.51 1.55
N LEU A 346 26.29 0.48 2.00
CA LEU A 346 26.91 -0.65 2.68
C LEU A 346 27.67 -1.53 1.67
N THR A 347 28.82 -2.05 2.07
CA THR A 347 29.46 -3.13 1.31
C THR A 347 28.81 -4.45 1.74
N ASN A 348 27.83 -4.94 0.97
CA ASN A 348 27.11 -6.18 1.30
C ASN A 348 26.56 -6.91 0.05
N HIS A 349 25.90 -8.05 0.28
CA HIS A 349 25.33 -8.91 -0.76
C HIS A 349 23.97 -8.43 -1.31
N TRP A 350 23.37 -7.38 -0.76
CA TRP A 350 22.02 -6.89 -1.07
C TRP A 350 22.05 -5.53 -1.78
N ALA A 351 22.94 -5.40 -2.77
CA ALA A 351 23.11 -4.18 -3.56
C ALA A 351 23.40 -2.91 -2.72
N GLY A 352 23.99 -3.09 -1.54
CA GLY A 352 24.33 -2.03 -0.61
C GLY A 352 23.23 -1.62 0.36
N PHE A 353 22.06 -2.28 0.31
CA PHE A 353 20.94 -2.06 1.22
C PHE A 353 20.91 -3.10 2.35
N LYS A 354 20.21 -2.79 3.44
CA LYS A 354 19.91 -3.76 4.50
C LYS A 354 18.54 -3.47 5.08
N THR A 355 17.62 -4.43 4.94
CA THR A 355 16.31 -4.36 5.58
C THR A 355 16.47 -4.41 7.10
N TYR A 356 15.70 -3.57 7.79
CA TYR A 356 15.65 -3.50 9.25
C TYR A 356 14.62 -4.49 9.80
N TYR A 357 13.35 -4.37 9.38
CA TYR A 357 12.27 -5.23 9.84
C TYR A 357 12.43 -6.66 9.31
N ASN A 358 12.58 -7.63 10.21
CA ASN A 358 12.86 -9.04 9.87
C ASN A 358 14.08 -9.22 8.95
N GLY A 359 15.04 -8.30 9.00
CA GLY A 359 16.23 -8.32 8.15
C GLY A 359 17.17 -9.51 8.35
N TYR A 360 16.93 -10.36 9.35
CA TYR A 360 17.61 -11.64 9.53
C TYR A 360 17.15 -12.69 8.50
N ASP A 361 15.97 -12.52 7.91
CA ASP A 361 15.45 -13.39 6.86
C ASP A 361 15.79 -12.81 5.48
N ASN A 362 16.54 -13.58 4.69
CA ASN A 362 16.98 -13.17 3.36
C ASN A 362 15.80 -12.94 2.39
N ARG A 363 14.63 -13.52 2.63
CA ARG A 363 13.41 -13.24 1.84
C ARG A 363 13.02 -11.77 1.94
N PHE A 364 13.09 -11.19 3.13
CA PHE A 364 12.75 -9.79 3.37
C PHE A 364 13.73 -8.85 2.66
N GLN A 365 15.01 -9.21 2.57
CA GLN A 365 16.03 -8.43 1.85
C GLN A 365 15.72 -8.30 0.35
N LEU A 366 15.13 -9.33 -0.26
CA LEU A 366 14.79 -9.36 -1.69
C LEU A 366 13.39 -8.82 -1.99
N SER A 367 12.49 -8.87 -1.02
CA SER A 367 11.05 -8.67 -1.19
C SER A 367 10.61 -7.34 -1.80
N TYR A 368 9.37 -7.30 -2.28
CA TYR A 368 8.71 -6.10 -2.79
C TYR A 368 8.39 -5.09 -1.66
N ALA A 369 7.79 -5.53 -0.56
CA ALA A 369 7.37 -4.61 0.49
C ALA A 369 8.53 -4.16 1.40
N TYR A 370 9.53 -5.04 1.62
CA TYR A 370 10.59 -4.87 2.62
C TYR A 370 12.01 -4.83 2.06
N GLY A 371 12.19 -5.09 0.76
CA GLY A 371 13.51 -5.38 0.19
C GLY A 371 13.84 -4.60 -1.08
N ILE A 372 14.92 -5.04 -1.71
CA ILE A 372 15.51 -4.38 -2.88
C ILE A 372 14.63 -4.38 -4.13
N SER A 373 13.68 -5.32 -4.26
CA SER A 373 12.72 -5.29 -5.37
C SER A 373 11.83 -4.04 -5.30
N GLY A 374 11.30 -3.72 -4.10
CA GLY A 374 10.50 -2.50 -3.91
C GLY A 374 11.30 -1.21 -4.05
N ILE A 375 12.55 -1.22 -3.58
CA ILE A 375 13.47 -0.09 -3.77
C ILE A 375 13.72 0.11 -5.26
N GLY A 376 13.97 -0.96 -6.01
CA GLY A 376 14.14 -0.92 -7.46
C GLY A 376 12.92 -0.34 -8.20
N LEU A 377 11.70 -0.74 -7.81
CA LEU A 377 10.47 -0.14 -8.33
C LEU A 377 10.43 1.37 -8.16
N PHE A 378 10.74 1.85 -6.95
CA PHE A 378 10.84 3.29 -6.69
C PHE A 378 11.89 3.95 -7.57
N LEU A 379 13.10 3.39 -7.69
CA LEU A 379 14.17 3.98 -8.51
C LEU A 379 13.81 4.06 -10.01
N MET A 380 13.10 3.06 -10.54
CA MET A 380 12.60 3.08 -11.92
C MET A 380 11.60 4.21 -12.17
N HIS A 381 10.68 4.43 -11.21
CA HIS A 381 9.61 5.41 -11.34
C HIS A 381 10.06 6.84 -10.99
N SER A 382 10.99 7.01 -10.05
CA SER A 382 11.50 8.34 -9.67
C SER A 382 12.20 9.06 -10.84
N LYS A 383 12.69 8.30 -11.82
CA LYS A 383 13.31 8.82 -13.04
C LYS A 383 12.33 9.27 -14.12
N GLN A 384 11.17 8.64 -14.15
CA GLN A 384 10.21 8.84 -15.22
C GLN A 384 9.05 9.66 -14.68
N ASP A 385 8.25 10.27 -15.56
CA ASP A 385 6.99 10.87 -15.13
C ASP A 385 5.90 9.80 -14.92
N ILE A 386 6.31 8.60 -14.47
CA ILE A 386 5.42 7.47 -14.24
C ILE A 386 4.93 7.54 -12.80
N LYS A 387 3.63 7.33 -12.71
CA LYS A 387 2.81 7.21 -11.52
C LYS A 387 3.26 6.07 -10.60
N HIS A 388 3.17 6.23 -9.27
CA HIS A 388 3.61 5.23 -8.29
C HIS A 388 2.52 4.20 -7.98
N ALA A 389 1.80 3.77 -9.03
CA ALA A 389 0.64 2.89 -8.95
C ALA A 389 0.94 1.53 -8.31
N TYR A 390 2.20 1.09 -8.31
CA TYR A 390 2.62 -0.13 -7.64
C TYR A 390 2.32 -0.11 -6.13
N LEU A 391 2.18 1.05 -5.48
CA LEU A 391 1.79 1.14 -4.06
C LEU A 391 0.37 0.62 -3.78
N SER A 392 -0.47 0.52 -4.81
CA SER A 392 -1.83 -0.06 -4.68
C SER A 392 -1.81 -1.51 -4.20
N PHE A 393 -0.75 -2.28 -4.48
CA PHE A 393 -0.56 -3.63 -3.95
C PHE A 393 -0.24 -3.66 -2.44
N LEU A 394 0.09 -2.52 -1.83
CA LEU A 394 0.13 -2.32 -0.38
C LEU A 394 -1.16 -1.71 0.17
N ASN A 395 -2.23 -1.70 -0.63
CA ASN A 395 -3.52 -1.06 -0.34
C ASN A 395 -3.41 0.45 -0.09
N PHE A 396 -2.37 1.09 -0.65
CA PHE A 396 -2.13 2.51 -0.52
C PHE A 396 -2.34 3.21 -1.87
N HIS A 397 -3.57 3.68 -2.10
CA HIS A 397 -3.98 4.32 -3.35
C HIS A 397 -3.72 5.82 -3.28
N ILE A 398 -2.78 6.29 -4.09
CA ILE A 398 -2.38 7.71 -4.13
C ILE A 398 -2.85 8.41 -5.39
N GLU A 399 -3.81 7.85 -6.13
CA GLU A 399 -4.29 8.36 -7.43
C GLU A 399 -5.81 8.34 -7.51
#